data_AF-A0A960NNL0-F1
#
_entry.id   AF-A0A960NNL0-F1
#
_cell.length_a   1.000
_cell.length_b   1.000
_cell.length_c   1.000
_cell.angle_alpha   90.00
_cell.angle_beta   90.00
_cell.angle_gamma   90.00
#
_symmetry.space_group_name_H-M   'P 1'
#
loop_
_entity.id
_entity.type
_entity.pdbx_description
1 polymer ?
#
loop_
_entity_poly.entity_id
_entity_poly.type
_entity_poly.pdbx_seq_one_letter_code
_entity_poly.pdbx_strand_id
1 'polypeptide(L)'
;MLRRLMLWMLLMVALTPPGLAAAPTSMQVQVQQTPMRENPSFLGRVVTTVSYGDSLQLIQATRGWMQVRATDGTIGWLHESALTPKKVTLKSGAESVQTTADTREVALAGKGFSETVEKQYQAENQAIDFTWLDRMDTFAVPEQAKIDFLKQGGLQP
;
A
#
# COMPACT_ATOMS: atom_id res chain seq x y z
N MET A 1 62.26 22.28 -1.57
CA MET A 1 61.60 21.01 -1.22
C MET A 1 60.11 21.14 -0.88
N LEU A 2 59.59 22.35 -0.60
CA LEU A 2 58.16 22.59 -0.27
C LEU A 2 57.17 22.54 -1.48
N ARG A 3 57.62 22.78 -2.72
CA ARG A 3 56.74 22.79 -3.92
C ARG A 3 56.25 21.41 -4.36
N ARG A 4 56.95 20.33 -4.00
CA ARG A 4 56.54 18.95 -4.30
C ARG A 4 55.53 18.40 -3.28
N LEU A 5 55.57 18.93 -2.04
CA LEU A 5 54.63 18.59 -0.97
C LEU A 5 53.24 19.21 -1.19
N MET A 6 53.20 20.37 -1.86
CA MET A 6 51.98 21.12 -2.17
C MET A 6 51.24 20.61 -3.43
N LEU A 7 51.86 19.70 -4.21
CA LEU A 7 51.20 18.98 -5.31
C LEU A 7 50.58 17.65 -4.86
N TRP A 8 51.01 17.10 -3.72
CA TRP A 8 50.40 15.91 -3.11
C TRP A 8 49.19 16.22 -2.24
N MET A 9 49.11 17.45 -1.72
CA MET A 9 47.98 17.92 -0.92
C MET A 9 46.78 18.38 -1.77
N LEU A 10 47.01 18.70 -3.05
CA LEU A 10 45.95 19.08 -4.00
C LEU A 10 45.37 17.87 -4.77
N LEU A 11 46.02 16.70 -4.69
CA LEU A 11 45.55 15.43 -5.28
C LEU A 11 44.73 14.58 -4.29
N MET A 12 44.72 14.95 -3.00
CA MET A 12 44.02 14.24 -1.92
C MET A 12 42.68 14.88 -1.52
N VAL A 13 42.11 15.72 -2.39
CA VAL A 13 40.78 16.35 -2.18
C VAL A 13 39.77 15.93 -3.27
N ALA A 14 40.19 15.10 -4.24
CA ALA A 14 39.36 14.71 -5.39
C ALA A 14 38.92 13.24 -5.41
N LEU A 15 38.95 12.55 -4.27
CA LEU A 15 38.44 11.18 -4.16
C LEU A 15 37.40 11.07 -3.04
N THR A 16 36.36 11.90 -3.14
CA THR A 16 35.11 11.61 -2.44
C THR A 16 34.40 10.51 -3.25
N PRO A 17 34.30 9.27 -2.75
CA PRO A 17 33.52 8.26 -3.45
C PRO A 17 32.07 8.74 -3.56
N PRO A 18 31.44 8.63 -4.75
CA PRO A 18 30.02 8.92 -4.89
C PRO A 18 29.26 8.04 -3.88
N GLY A 19 28.52 8.70 -2.99
CA GLY A 19 27.76 8.01 -1.96
C GLY A 19 26.88 6.95 -2.60
N LEU A 20 27.00 5.71 -2.12
CA LEU A 20 26.10 4.62 -2.45
C LEU A 20 24.70 5.02 -1.98
N ALA A 21 23.92 5.63 -2.86
CA ALA A 21 22.50 5.82 -2.64
C ALA A 21 21.87 4.41 -2.60
N ALA A 22 21.37 4.02 -1.44
CA ALA A 22 20.63 2.78 -1.29
C ALA A 22 19.49 2.75 -2.31
N ALA A 23 19.34 1.63 -3.01
CA ALA A 23 18.28 1.47 -3.99
C ALA A 23 16.90 1.68 -3.31
N PRO A 24 15.95 2.36 -3.97
CA PRO A 24 14.63 2.61 -3.40
C PRO A 24 13.94 1.28 -3.10
N THR A 25 13.57 1.08 -1.83
CA THR A 25 12.86 -0.14 -1.42
C THR A 25 11.44 -0.07 -1.97
N SER A 26 11.09 -1.01 -2.85
CA SER A 26 9.74 -1.10 -3.41
C SER A 26 8.84 -1.92 -2.49
N MET A 27 7.67 -1.38 -2.17
CA MET A 27 6.60 -2.02 -1.40
C MET A 27 5.38 -2.20 -2.29
N GLN A 28 4.53 -3.17 -1.98
CA GLN A 28 3.25 -3.35 -2.66
C GLN A 28 2.08 -3.31 -1.68
N VAL A 29 0.94 -2.82 -2.14
CA VAL A 29 -0.29 -2.80 -1.36
C VAL A 29 -0.88 -4.22 -1.31
N GLN A 30 -1.11 -4.75 -0.10
CA GLN A 30 -1.63 -6.11 0.12
C GLN A 30 -3.11 -6.15 0.52
N VAL A 31 -3.75 -5.00 0.73
CA VAL A 31 -5.18 -4.87 1.07
C VAL A 31 -5.94 -4.33 -0.14
N GLN A 32 -7.24 -4.63 -0.25
CA GLN A 32 -8.05 -4.28 -1.43
C GLN A 32 -7.93 -2.79 -1.79
N GLN A 33 -8.17 -1.93 -0.81
CA GLN A 33 -8.02 -0.49 -0.92
C GLN A 33 -7.53 0.07 0.42
N THR A 34 -6.69 1.09 0.38
CA THR A 34 -6.27 1.80 1.59
C THR A 34 -6.10 3.30 1.31
N PRO A 35 -6.63 4.18 2.17
CA PRO A 35 -6.42 5.61 2.02
C PRO A 35 -4.98 5.96 2.36
N MET A 36 -4.27 6.57 1.41
CA MET A 36 -2.99 7.22 1.61
C MET A 36 -3.20 8.59 2.26
N ARG A 37 -2.51 8.83 3.37
CA ARG A 37 -2.75 9.99 4.25
C ARG A 37 -1.63 11.00 4.21
N GLU A 38 -1.93 12.24 4.56
CA GLU A 38 -0.94 13.33 4.60
C GLU A 38 0.03 13.20 5.78
N ASN A 39 -0.46 12.65 6.91
CA ASN A 39 0.29 12.46 8.15
C ASN A 39 0.22 11.00 8.62
N PRO A 40 1.19 10.53 9.44
CA PRO A 40 1.20 9.19 10.01
C PRO A 40 0.17 9.04 11.16
N SER A 41 -1.11 9.21 10.83
CA SER A 41 -2.25 9.16 11.76
C SER A 41 -3.48 8.61 11.05
N PHE A 42 -4.28 7.80 11.75
CA PHE A 42 -5.56 7.30 11.23
C PHE A 42 -6.61 8.39 11.05
N LEU A 43 -6.44 9.53 11.73
CA LEU A 43 -7.31 10.69 11.59
C LEU A 43 -6.82 11.65 10.50
N GLY A 44 -5.57 11.49 10.04
CA GLY A 44 -4.94 12.35 9.05
C GLY A 44 -5.73 12.43 7.75
N ARG A 45 -5.75 13.61 7.12
CA ARG A 45 -6.40 13.83 5.82
C ARG A 45 -5.96 12.80 4.78
N VAL A 46 -6.93 12.27 4.03
CA VAL A 46 -6.67 11.38 2.89
C VAL A 46 -6.24 12.21 1.69
N VAL A 47 -5.08 11.89 1.12
CA VAL A 47 -4.52 12.51 -0.09
C VAL A 47 -5.04 11.80 -1.34
N THR A 48 -5.00 10.47 -1.32
CA THR A 48 -5.50 9.61 -2.40
C THR A 48 -5.77 8.21 -1.86
N THR A 49 -6.37 7.33 -2.66
CA THR A 49 -6.61 5.93 -2.31
C THR A 49 -5.79 5.05 -3.22
N VAL A 50 -5.02 4.12 -2.65
CA VAL A 50 -4.24 3.13 -3.41
C VAL A 50 -4.93 1.77 -3.32
N SER A 51 -4.77 0.97 -4.37
CA SER A 51 -5.42 -0.33 -4.53
C SER A 51 -4.43 -1.48 -4.41
N TYR A 52 -4.94 -2.67 -4.11
CA TYR A 52 -4.12 -3.89 -4.04
C TYR A 52 -3.27 -4.08 -5.30
N GLY A 53 -2.00 -4.40 -5.08
CA GLY A 53 -1.02 -4.65 -6.14
C GLY A 53 -0.27 -3.40 -6.60
N ASP A 54 -0.71 -2.20 -6.20
CA ASP A 54 0.00 -0.96 -6.51
C ASP A 54 1.42 -1.01 -5.95
N SER A 55 2.39 -0.73 -6.81
CA SER A 55 3.80 -0.68 -6.43
C SER A 55 4.17 0.73 -6.01
N LEU A 56 4.68 0.85 -4.78
CA LEU A 56 4.99 2.12 -4.14
C LEU A 56 6.47 2.13 -3.74
N GLN A 57 7.11 3.29 -3.81
CA GLN A 57 8.49 3.46 -3.36
C GLN A 57 8.49 3.89 -1.91
N LEU A 58 9.11 3.11 -1.03
CA LEU A 58 9.30 3.48 0.37
C LEU A 58 10.34 4.60 0.48
N ILE A 59 9.94 5.70 1.12
CA ILE A 59 10.82 6.83 1.43
C ILE A 59 11.37 6.66 2.85
N GLN A 60 10.48 6.47 3.82
CA GLN A 60 10.85 6.30 5.23
C GLN A 60 9.79 5.52 6.00
N ALA A 61 10.17 4.95 7.14
CA ALA A 61 9.26 4.31 8.08
C ALA A 61 9.38 4.96 9.46
N THR A 62 8.26 5.20 10.13
CA THR A 62 8.20 5.84 11.45
C THR A 62 7.00 5.30 12.23
N ARG A 63 7.26 4.67 13.37
CA ARG A 63 6.23 4.21 14.34
C ARG A 63 5.06 3.44 13.69
N GLY A 64 5.36 2.46 12.83
CA GLY A 64 4.34 1.65 12.14
C GLY A 64 3.71 2.31 10.90
N TRP A 65 4.14 3.52 10.55
CA TRP A 65 3.75 4.21 9.33
C TRP A 65 4.88 4.23 8.33
N MET A 66 4.55 4.08 7.06
CA MET A 66 5.48 4.12 5.95
C MET A 66 5.11 5.28 5.03
N GLN A 67 6.04 6.22 4.87
CA GLN A 67 5.92 7.25 3.86
C GLN A 67 6.34 6.65 2.52
N VAL A 68 5.45 6.76 1.55
CA VAL A 68 5.60 6.13 0.25
C VAL A 68 5.35 7.15 -0.86
N ARG A 69 5.94 6.88 -2.03
CA ARG A 69 5.69 7.59 -3.27
C ARG A 69 5.00 6.66 -4.26
N ALA A 70 3.83 7.08 -4.74
CA ALA A 70 3.09 6.42 -5.79
C ALA A 70 3.69 6.71 -7.18
N THR A 71 3.27 5.93 -8.18
CA THR A 71 3.78 6.01 -9.56
C THR A 71 3.47 7.33 -10.26
N ASP A 72 2.39 8.00 -9.83
CA ASP A 72 1.98 9.34 -10.25
C ASP A 72 2.82 10.46 -9.60
N GLY A 73 3.75 10.10 -8.70
CA GLY A 73 4.58 11.05 -7.94
C GLY A 73 3.96 11.52 -6.62
N THR A 74 2.72 11.11 -6.31
CA THR A 74 2.04 11.49 -5.06
C THR A 74 2.78 10.88 -3.87
N ILE A 75 3.03 11.68 -2.84
CA ILE A 75 3.67 11.25 -1.59
C ILE A 75 2.66 11.26 -0.47
N GLY A 76 2.66 10.20 0.34
CA GLY A 76 1.84 10.15 1.54
C GLY A 76 2.23 8.99 2.45
N TRP A 77 1.43 8.78 3.49
CA TRP A 77 1.65 7.82 4.55
C TRP A 77 0.63 6.69 4.47
N LEU A 78 1.13 5.46 4.61
CA LEU A 78 0.33 4.26 4.74
C LEU A 78 0.76 3.51 6.00
N HIS A 79 -0.20 2.86 6.66
CA HIS A 79 0.12 1.99 7.78
C HIS A 79 0.83 0.73 7.27
N GLU A 80 1.79 0.21 8.04
CA GLU A 80 2.61 -0.93 7.63
C GLU A 80 1.80 -2.19 7.33
N SER A 81 0.66 -2.38 8.00
CA SER A 81 -0.24 -3.51 7.77
C SER A 81 -0.83 -3.53 6.37
N ALA A 82 -0.85 -2.41 5.66
CA ALA A 82 -1.37 -2.34 4.30
C ALA A 82 -0.31 -2.68 3.23
N LEU A 83 0.96 -2.83 3.62
CA LEU A 83 2.08 -2.93 2.71
C LEU A 83 2.88 -4.22 2.92
N THR A 84 3.48 -4.71 1.85
CA THR A 84 4.37 -5.87 1.89
C THR A 84 5.63 -5.64 1.05
N PRO A 85 6.82 -6.02 1.55
CA PRO A 85 8.07 -5.97 0.78
C PRO A 85 8.15 -7.11 -0.24
N LYS A 86 7.29 -8.12 -0.12
CA LYS A 86 7.20 -9.19 -1.11
C LYS A 86 6.59 -8.59 -2.36
N LYS A 87 7.35 -8.63 -3.47
CA LYS A 87 6.75 -8.46 -4.79
C LYS A 87 5.63 -9.50 -4.87
N VAL A 88 4.38 -9.06 -5.02
CA VAL A 88 3.25 -9.93 -5.35
C VAL A 88 3.46 -10.38 -6.80
N THR A 89 4.52 -11.14 -7.03
CA THR A 89 4.72 -11.90 -8.26
C THR A 89 3.83 -13.11 -8.14
N LEU A 90 2.70 -13.01 -8.85
CA LEU A 90 1.90 -14.15 -9.22
C LEU A 90 2.85 -15.14 -9.92
N LYS A 91 3.16 -16.26 -9.27
CA LYS A 91 3.74 -17.41 -9.98
C LYS A 91 2.61 -18.06 -10.79
N SER A 92 2.20 -17.41 -11.86
CA SER A 92 1.50 -18.08 -12.96
C SER A 92 2.49 -18.10 -14.11
N GLY A 93 2.92 -19.31 -14.48
CA GLY A 93 3.67 -19.51 -15.70
C GLY A 93 2.85 -19.05 -16.90
N ALA A 94 3.56 -18.44 -17.85
CA ALA A 94 3.13 -18.03 -19.19
C ALA A 94 2.16 -16.83 -19.29
N GLU A 95 2.70 -15.82 -19.96
CA GLU A 95 2.06 -14.85 -20.88
C GLU A 95 0.89 -13.97 -20.42
N SER A 96 1.14 -12.67 -20.62
CA SER A 96 0.25 -11.50 -20.57
C SER A 96 -1.22 -11.74 -20.22
N VAL A 97 -1.56 -11.51 -18.96
CA VAL A 97 -2.94 -11.37 -18.50
C VAL A 97 -3.40 -9.95 -18.81
N GLN A 98 -4.12 -9.80 -19.92
CA GLN A 98 -5.27 -8.89 -19.90
C GLN A 98 -6.27 -9.49 -18.92
N THR A 99 -6.86 -8.65 -18.06
CA THR A 99 -7.85 -8.96 -17.00
C THR A 99 -7.26 -9.18 -15.59
N THR A 100 -6.80 -8.08 -14.98
CA THR A 100 -6.42 -7.97 -13.56
C THR A 100 -7.57 -8.26 -12.57
N ALA A 101 -8.80 -8.46 -13.06
CA ALA A 101 -9.96 -8.85 -12.25
C ALA A 101 -9.97 -10.33 -11.85
N ASP A 102 -9.40 -11.25 -12.64
CA ASP A 102 -9.52 -12.71 -12.41
C ASP A 102 -8.53 -13.29 -11.41
N THR A 103 -7.44 -12.59 -11.07
CA THR A 103 -6.36 -13.24 -10.30
C THR A 103 -6.65 -13.40 -8.82
N ARG A 104 -7.52 -12.54 -8.26
CA ARG A 104 -7.95 -12.61 -6.86
C ARG A 104 -9.03 -13.68 -6.66
N GLU A 105 -9.95 -13.82 -7.61
CA GLU A 105 -10.91 -14.92 -7.64
C GLU A 105 -10.19 -16.27 -7.66
N VAL A 106 -9.16 -16.42 -8.49
CA VAL A 106 -8.38 -17.66 -8.57
C VAL A 106 -7.62 -17.96 -7.27
N ALA A 107 -7.07 -16.95 -6.59
CA ALA A 107 -6.35 -17.13 -5.33
C ALA A 107 -7.27 -17.46 -4.13
N LEU A 108 -8.49 -16.92 -4.12
CA LEU A 108 -9.53 -17.19 -3.12
C LEU A 108 -10.25 -18.52 -3.39
N ALA A 109 -10.48 -18.85 -4.67
CA ALA A 109 -11.08 -20.11 -5.10
C ALA A 109 -10.23 -21.32 -4.70
N GLY A 110 -8.90 -21.20 -4.70
CA GLY A 110 -8.00 -22.22 -4.15
C GLY A 110 -8.17 -22.49 -2.65
N LYS A 111 -8.86 -21.60 -1.91
CA LYS A 111 -9.19 -21.73 -0.49
C LYS A 111 -10.69 -22.00 -0.24
N GLY A 112 -11.49 -22.17 -1.30
CA GLY A 112 -12.93 -22.43 -1.21
C GLY A 112 -13.82 -21.19 -1.07
N PHE A 113 -13.28 -19.98 -1.27
CA PHE A 113 -14.04 -18.73 -1.22
C PHE A 113 -14.24 -18.21 -2.64
N SER A 114 -15.40 -18.50 -3.23
CA SER A 114 -15.79 -17.98 -4.54
C SER A 114 -17.27 -17.66 -4.57
N GLU A 115 -17.67 -16.75 -5.47
CA GLU A 115 -19.07 -16.37 -5.66
C GLU A 115 -19.97 -17.60 -5.92
N THR A 116 -19.45 -18.60 -6.65
CA THR A 116 -20.16 -19.87 -6.91
C THR A 116 -20.41 -20.66 -5.63
N VAL A 117 -19.43 -20.73 -4.72
CA VAL A 117 -19.58 -21.44 -3.43
C VAL A 117 -20.60 -20.72 -2.55
N GLU A 118 -20.56 -19.40 -2.51
CA GLU A 118 -21.52 -18.59 -1.75
C GLU A 118 -22.95 -18.77 -2.28
N LYS A 119 -23.14 -18.70 -3.60
CA LYS A 119 -24.46 -18.95 -4.23
C LYS A 119 -24.98 -20.34 -3.93
N GLN A 120 -24.12 -21.36 -4.00
CA GLN A 120 -24.50 -22.74 -3.65
C GLN A 120 -24.90 -22.85 -2.18
N TYR A 121 -24.12 -22.25 -1.28
CA TYR A 121 -24.40 -22.27 0.15
C TYR A 121 -25.71 -21.55 0.50
N GLN A 122 -25.98 -20.41 -0.12
CA GLN A 122 -27.26 -19.69 0.02
C GLN A 122 -28.44 -20.53 -0.48
N ALA A 123 -28.28 -21.24 -1.61
CA ALA A 123 -29.31 -22.11 -2.17
C ALA A 123 -29.63 -23.31 -1.26
N GLU A 124 -28.62 -23.89 -0.62
CA GLU A 124 -28.75 -25.01 0.31
C GLU A 124 -29.27 -24.58 1.70
N ASN A 125 -29.03 -23.33 2.11
CA ASN A 125 -29.31 -22.83 3.45
C ASN A 125 -30.28 -21.63 3.44
N GLN A 126 -31.45 -21.80 2.81
CA GLN A 126 -32.47 -20.75 2.68
C GLN A 126 -33.06 -20.24 4.01
N ALA A 127 -32.80 -20.95 5.11
CA ALA A 127 -33.22 -20.54 6.45
C ALA A 127 -32.28 -19.51 7.11
N ILE A 128 -31.11 -19.25 6.52
CA ILE A 128 -30.14 -18.27 7.02
C ILE A 128 -30.40 -16.91 6.38
N ASP A 129 -30.47 -15.86 7.20
CA ASP A 129 -30.62 -14.48 6.72
C ASP A 129 -29.24 -13.87 6.41
N PHE A 130 -28.90 -13.81 5.12
CA PHE A 130 -27.66 -13.22 4.63
C PHE A 130 -27.70 -11.68 4.52
N THR A 131 -28.84 -11.04 4.78
CA THR A 131 -29.00 -9.58 4.67
C THR A 131 -27.97 -8.81 5.48
N TRP A 132 -27.60 -9.33 6.66
CA TRP A 132 -26.59 -8.70 7.52
C TRP A 132 -25.17 -8.84 6.96
N LEU A 133 -24.87 -9.95 6.29
CA LEU A 133 -23.60 -10.15 5.59
C LEU A 133 -23.49 -9.18 4.42
N ASP A 134 -24.52 -9.10 3.59
CA ASP A 134 -24.58 -8.20 2.43
C ASP A 134 -24.50 -6.73 2.87
N ARG A 135 -25.20 -6.38 3.95
CA ARG A 135 -25.10 -5.06 4.57
C ARG A 135 -23.66 -4.81 5.03
N MET A 136 -23.01 -5.76 5.68
CA MET A 136 -21.63 -5.57 6.15
C MET A 136 -20.65 -5.40 4.99
N ASP A 137 -20.79 -6.17 3.91
CA ASP A 137 -19.92 -6.10 2.73
C ASP A 137 -20.07 -4.76 1.99
N THR A 138 -21.31 -4.27 1.86
CA THR A 138 -21.61 -3.01 1.17
C THR A 138 -21.55 -1.77 2.06
N PHE A 139 -21.40 -1.92 3.37
CA PHE A 139 -21.41 -0.80 4.30
C PHE A 139 -20.14 0.05 4.15
N ALA A 140 -20.33 1.30 3.71
CA ALA A 140 -19.27 2.29 3.61
C ALA A 140 -19.66 3.57 4.36
N VAL A 141 -18.75 4.10 5.18
CA VAL A 141 -18.94 5.39 5.86
C VAL A 141 -18.25 6.50 5.03
N PRO A 142 -19.01 7.51 4.56
CA PRO A 142 -18.43 8.64 3.82
C PRO A 142 -17.35 9.37 4.61
N GLU A 143 -16.30 9.83 3.94
CA GLU A 143 -15.19 10.55 4.59
C GLU A 143 -15.68 11.79 5.35
N GLN A 144 -16.60 12.55 4.76
CA GLN A 144 -17.17 13.74 5.38
C GLN A 144 -17.89 13.41 6.70
N ALA A 145 -18.66 12.32 6.74
CA ALA A 145 -19.35 11.88 7.95
C ALA A 145 -18.36 11.52 9.07
N LYS A 146 -17.22 10.91 8.73
CA LYS A 146 -16.13 10.65 9.69
C LYS A 146 -15.51 11.95 10.21
N ILE A 147 -15.24 12.90 9.32
CA ILE A 147 -14.68 14.22 9.71
C ILE A 147 -15.65 14.96 10.65
N ASP A 148 -16.93 14.95 10.35
CA ASP A 148 -17.94 15.64 11.16
C ASP A 148 -18.09 14.95 12.53
N PHE A 149 -18.04 13.61 12.57
CA PHE A 149 -18.00 12.84 13.80
C PHE A 149 -16.78 13.19 14.66
N LEU A 150 -15.58 13.29 14.06
CA LEU A 150 -14.36 13.68 14.79
C LEU A 150 -14.48 15.09 15.38
N LYS A 151 -15.01 16.05 14.60
CA LYS A 151 -15.24 17.43 15.07
C LYS A 151 -16.22 17.48 16.24
N GLN A 152 -17.32 16.72 16.18
CA GLN A 152 -18.28 16.61 17.27
C GLN A 152 -17.64 16.04 18.54
N GLY A 153 -16.73 15.08 18.39
CA GLY A 153 -15.94 14.53 19.49
C GLY A 153 -14.78 15.41 19.97
N GLY A 154 -14.60 16.61 19.42
CA GLY A 154 -13.50 17.52 19.76
C GLY A 154 -12.12 17.05 19.28
N LEU A 155 -12.06 16.12 18.33
CA LEU A 155 -10.82 15.59 17.75
C LEU A 155 -10.48 16.33 16.45
N GLN A 156 -9.20 16.61 16.24
CA GLN A 156 -8.71 17.21 15.01
C GLN A 156 -8.08 16.14 14.11
N PRO A 157 -8.54 16.01 12.84
CA PRO A 157 -7.93 15.12 11.87
C PRO A 157 -6.54 15.59 11.42
#